data_AF-A0A511KC84-F1
#
_entry.id   AF-A0A511KC84-F1
#
_cell.length_a   1.000
_cell.length_b   1.000
_cell.length_c   1.000
_cell.angle_alpha   90.00
_cell.angle_beta   90.00
_cell.angle_gamma   90.00
#
_symmetry.space_group_name_H-M   'P 1'
#
loop_
_entity.id
_entity.type
_entity.pdbx_description
1 polymer ?
#
loop_
_entity_poly.entity_id
_entity_poly.type
_entity_poly.pdbx_seq_one_letter_code
_entity_poly.pdbx_strand_id
1 'polypeptide(L)'
;MGWFSSSLSPDSASTSGSAPDRSQRSQCWESRDAYFACLDKNGVQVPGQEGEGCKTENDMYKGKCAGSWSRMLGMCPSRADLADLVVSFPSSSSFMRQVDYFNKRRVLQLRQDLMERRAAEQVAASK
;
A
#
# COMPACT_ATOMS: atom_id res chain seq x y z
N MET A 1 -0.54 -13.52 37.18
CA MET A 1 0.52 -14.45 36.74
C MET A 1 -0.13 -15.53 35.88
N GLY A 2 0.25 -15.65 34.60
CA GLY A 2 -0.05 -16.80 33.74
C GLY A 2 -1.30 -16.71 32.84
N TRP A 3 -1.15 -16.24 31.59
CA TRP A 3 -2.14 -16.53 30.52
C TRP A 3 -1.56 -16.57 29.08
N PHE A 4 -0.24 -16.69 28.92
CA PHE A 4 0.36 -16.91 27.60
C PHE A 4 1.13 -18.23 27.59
N SER A 5 0.41 -19.33 27.76
CA SER A 5 0.91 -20.66 27.43
C SER A 5 0.23 -21.14 26.16
N SER A 6 0.79 -20.71 25.03
CA SER A 6 0.67 -21.44 23.77
C SER A 6 2.08 -21.64 23.25
N SER A 7 2.60 -22.84 23.46
CA SER A 7 3.78 -23.36 22.80
C SER A 7 3.53 -23.40 21.29
N LEU A 8 4.22 -22.55 20.52
CA LEU A 8 4.36 -22.73 19.08
C LEU A 8 5.84 -22.99 18.76
N SER A 9 6.12 -24.20 18.32
CA SER A 9 7.36 -24.57 17.63
C SER A 9 7.50 -23.77 16.33
N PRO A 10 8.73 -23.45 15.89
CA PRO A 10 8.97 -22.54 14.78
C PRO A 10 8.98 -23.25 13.42
N ASP A 11 8.07 -24.19 13.15
CA ASP A 11 8.14 -24.97 11.90
C ASP A 11 6.74 -25.37 11.41
N SER A 12 6.02 -24.44 10.78
CA SER A 12 4.91 -24.73 9.83
C SER A 12 4.45 -23.46 9.12
N ALA A 13 5.35 -22.84 8.37
CA ALA A 13 5.04 -21.77 7.43
C ALA A 13 4.58 -22.37 6.09
N SER A 14 3.35 -22.87 6.02
CA SER A 14 2.67 -23.06 4.73
C SER A 14 1.17 -23.33 4.88
N THR A 15 0.38 -22.47 4.24
CA THR A 15 -1.01 -22.68 3.77
C THR A 15 -2.14 -22.05 4.61
N SER A 16 -2.97 -21.28 3.90
CA SER A 16 -4.38 -20.99 4.20
C SER A 16 -4.81 -20.27 5.49
N GLY A 17 -4.19 -19.16 5.94
CA GLY A 17 -4.84 -18.34 6.97
C GLY A 17 -4.11 -17.10 7.45
N SER A 18 -2.79 -17.16 7.45
CA SER A 18 -2.01 -16.28 8.31
C SER A 18 -1.83 -14.88 7.72
N ALA A 19 -1.94 -13.88 8.60
CA ALA A 19 -1.48 -12.53 8.35
C ALA A 19 -0.04 -12.58 7.78
N PRO A 20 0.32 -11.66 6.87
CA PRO A 20 1.67 -11.62 6.31
C PRO A 20 2.70 -11.55 7.42
N ASP A 21 3.70 -12.41 7.30
CA ASP A 21 4.88 -12.36 8.15
C ASP A 21 5.52 -10.97 8.08
N ARG A 22 6.09 -10.54 9.20
CA ARG A 22 6.73 -9.20 9.31
C ARG A 22 7.82 -9.01 8.25
N SER A 23 8.52 -10.08 7.86
CA SER A 23 9.53 -10.10 6.80
C SER A 23 8.94 -9.85 5.40
N GLN A 24 7.75 -10.36 5.09
CA GLN A 24 7.09 -10.09 3.80
C GLN A 24 6.66 -8.63 3.70
N ARG A 25 6.24 -8.03 4.82
CA ARG A 25 5.89 -6.60 4.89
C ARG A 25 7.12 -5.70 4.74
N SER A 26 8.27 -6.08 5.32
CA SER A 26 9.51 -5.30 5.15
C SER A 26 9.97 -5.29 3.70
N GLN A 27 9.91 -6.44 3.01
CA GLN A 27 10.26 -6.54 1.58
C GLN A 27 9.35 -5.67 0.69
N CYS A 28 8.07 -5.54 1.02
CA CYS A 28 7.14 -4.63 0.33
C CYS A 28 7.51 -3.15 0.55
N TRP A 29 7.92 -2.78 1.76
CA TRP A 29 8.35 -1.40 2.04
C TRP A 29 9.66 -1.05 1.32
N GLU A 30 10.61 -1.97 1.30
CA GLU A 30 11.88 -1.79 0.57
C GLU A 30 11.65 -1.60 -0.94
N SER A 31 10.78 -2.40 -1.55
CA SER A 31 10.46 -2.26 -2.98
C SER A 31 9.65 -1.00 -3.28
N ARG A 32 8.74 -0.60 -2.39
CA ARG A 32 8.01 0.67 -2.47
C ARG A 32 8.99 1.85 -2.48
N ASP A 33 9.93 1.87 -1.54
CA ASP A 33 10.85 2.98 -1.37
C ASP A 33 11.83 3.07 -2.54
N ALA A 34 12.29 1.93 -3.09
CA ALA A 34 13.08 1.90 -4.32
C ALA A 34 12.33 2.47 -5.54
N TYR A 35 11.06 2.07 -5.72
CA TYR A 35 10.20 2.59 -6.78
C TYR A 35 9.94 4.09 -6.65
N PHE A 36 9.63 4.56 -5.44
CA PHE A 36 9.42 5.98 -5.16
C PHE A 36 10.68 6.83 -5.33
N ALA A 37 11.86 6.29 -4.99
CA ALA A 37 13.12 6.96 -5.28
C ALA A 37 13.40 7.05 -6.79
N CYS A 38 12.99 6.07 -7.58
CA CYS A 38 13.08 6.14 -9.05
C CYS A 38 12.17 7.25 -9.61
N LEU A 39 10.94 7.33 -9.11
CA LEU A 39 10.00 8.39 -9.49
C LEU A 39 10.55 9.79 -9.19
N ASP A 40 11.16 9.98 -8.01
CA ASP A 40 11.74 11.27 -7.60
C ASP A 40 12.90 11.69 -8.50
N LYS A 41 13.77 10.73 -8.88
CA LYS A 41 14.87 10.97 -9.82
C LYS A 41 14.40 11.40 -11.21
N ASN A 42 13.27 10.85 -11.66
CA ASN A 42 12.69 11.15 -12.96
C ASN A 42 11.71 12.34 -12.92
N GLY A 43 11.48 12.96 -11.76
CA GLY A 43 10.56 14.08 -11.60
C GLY A 43 9.08 13.71 -11.79
N VAL A 44 8.73 12.42 -11.68
CA VAL A 44 7.36 11.94 -11.89
C VAL A 44 6.60 11.99 -10.57
N GLN A 45 5.60 12.89 -10.49
CA GLN A 45 4.79 13.07 -9.28
C GLN A 45 3.65 12.04 -9.17
N VAL A 46 3.13 11.59 -10.32
CA VAL A 46 1.99 10.64 -10.37
C VAL A 46 2.52 9.23 -10.67
N PRO A 47 2.49 8.31 -9.71
CA PRO A 47 2.87 6.91 -9.94
C PRO A 47 1.95 6.29 -11.01
N GLY A 48 2.53 5.57 -11.98
CA GLY A 48 1.81 5.00 -13.12
C GLY A 48 1.82 5.84 -14.40
N GLN A 49 2.35 7.06 -14.38
CA GLN A 49 2.58 7.89 -15.59
C GLN A 49 4.06 8.01 -15.99
N GLU A 50 4.91 7.15 -15.43
CA GLU A 50 6.38 7.20 -15.57
C GLU A 50 6.96 6.60 -16.85
N GLY A 51 6.12 6.18 -17.80
CA GLY A 51 6.57 5.57 -19.06
C GLY A 51 7.38 4.30 -18.81
N GLU A 52 8.58 4.20 -19.41
CA GLU A 52 9.47 3.03 -19.27
C GLU A 52 10.52 3.14 -18.16
N GLY A 53 10.77 4.34 -17.63
CA GLY A 53 11.94 4.64 -16.81
C GLY A 53 12.01 3.93 -15.46
N CYS A 54 10.87 3.54 -14.89
CA CYS A 54 10.78 2.84 -13.60
C CYS A 54 9.90 1.57 -13.66
N LYS A 55 9.72 0.99 -14.86
CA LYS A 55 8.84 -0.18 -15.05
C LYS A 55 9.32 -1.38 -14.23
N THR A 56 10.61 -1.65 -14.23
CA THR A 56 11.22 -2.79 -13.53
C THR A 56 10.94 -2.72 -12.03
N GLU A 57 11.11 -1.54 -11.44
CA GLU A 57 10.86 -1.25 -10.03
C GLU A 57 9.36 -1.30 -9.72
N ASN A 58 8.51 -0.82 -10.64
CA ASN A 58 7.05 -0.88 -10.53
C ASN A 58 6.54 -2.33 -10.47
N ASP A 59 7.07 -3.21 -11.33
CA ASP A 59 6.70 -4.62 -11.36
C ASP A 59 7.19 -5.35 -10.11
N MET A 60 8.41 -5.07 -9.64
CA MET A 60 8.92 -5.58 -8.36
C MET A 60 8.11 -5.08 -7.16
N TYR A 61 7.69 -3.82 -7.17
CA TYR A 61 6.86 -3.21 -6.14
C TYR A 61 5.47 -3.88 -6.08
N LYS A 62 4.80 -4.02 -7.23
CA LYS A 62 3.51 -4.72 -7.34
C LYS A 62 3.65 -6.18 -6.90
N GLY A 63 4.66 -6.90 -7.38
CA GLY A 63 4.87 -8.31 -7.07
C GLY A 63 5.13 -8.59 -5.59
N LYS A 64 6.01 -7.81 -4.94
CA LYS A 64 6.37 -8.01 -3.52
C LYS A 64 5.29 -7.57 -2.55
N CYS A 65 4.54 -6.50 -2.87
CA CYS A 65 3.44 -6.07 -2.03
C CYS A 65 2.18 -6.96 -2.17
N ALA A 66 2.02 -7.65 -3.31
CA ALA A 66 0.88 -8.54 -3.58
C ALA A 66 0.69 -9.67 -2.59
N GLY A 67 1.78 -10.33 -2.23
CA GLY A 67 1.73 -11.54 -1.43
C GLY A 67 1.25 -11.26 0.00
N SER A 68 1.47 -10.04 0.49
CA SER A 68 1.35 -9.78 1.92
C SER A 68 -0.11 -9.78 2.40
N TRP A 69 -1.07 -9.16 1.72
CA TRP A 69 -2.41 -8.93 2.32
C TRP A 69 -3.52 -9.84 1.77
N SER A 70 -3.16 -10.98 1.20
CA SER A 70 -4.08 -11.87 0.48
C SER A 70 -5.10 -12.65 1.34
N ARG A 71 -5.14 -12.50 2.68
CA ARG A 71 -6.07 -13.30 3.51
C ARG A 71 -6.55 -12.67 4.83
N MET A 72 -7.13 -11.46 4.81
CA MET A 72 -7.95 -11.00 5.95
C MET A 72 -9.36 -10.53 5.56
N LEU A 73 -9.70 -10.54 4.26
CA LEU A 73 -11.03 -10.16 3.77
C LEU A 73 -11.71 -11.36 3.13
N GLY A 74 -11.94 -12.39 3.95
CA GLY A 74 -12.75 -13.56 3.60
C GLY A 74 -13.78 -13.93 4.68
N MET A 75 -14.01 -13.06 5.67
CA MET A 75 -14.97 -13.34 6.75
C MET A 75 -15.79 -12.09 7.09
N CYS A 76 -16.66 -11.67 6.18
CA CYS A 76 -17.94 -11.11 6.61
C CYS A 76 -18.94 -12.26 6.47
N PRO A 77 -19.44 -12.86 7.57
CA PRO A 77 -20.48 -13.87 7.47
C PRO A 77 -21.74 -13.22 6.88
N SER A 78 -22.21 -13.80 5.78
CA SER A 78 -23.56 -13.66 5.19
C SER A 78 -24.28 -12.33 5.48
N ARG A 79 -24.07 -11.33 4.63
CA ARG A 79 -25.06 -10.26 4.45
C ARG A 79 -25.77 -10.50 3.12
N ALA A 80 -26.65 -11.50 3.12
CA ALA A 80 -27.47 -11.88 1.98
C ALA A 80 -28.56 -10.85 1.64
N ASP A 81 -28.75 -9.79 2.42
CA ASP A 81 -29.94 -8.91 2.27
C ASP A 81 -29.63 -7.40 2.15
N LEU A 82 -28.64 -6.99 1.35
CA LEU A 82 -28.52 -5.58 0.93
C LEU A 82 -28.06 -5.47 -0.53
N ALA A 83 -28.86 -6.04 -1.45
CA ALA A 83 -28.60 -6.00 -2.88
C ALA A 83 -28.85 -4.61 -3.54
N ASP A 84 -29.47 -3.64 -2.88
CA ASP A 84 -29.93 -2.39 -3.56
C ASP A 84 -29.23 -1.08 -3.11
N LEU A 85 -28.04 -1.17 -2.50
CA LEU A 85 -27.17 0.00 -2.30
C LEU A 85 -25.74 -0.22 -2.81
N VAL A 86 -25.59 -1.16 -3.75
CA VAL A 86 -24.35 -1.39 -4.48
C VAL A 86 -24.14 -0.25 -5.48
N VAL A 87 -23.58 0.86 -4.99
CA VAL A 87 -22.70 1.68 -5.82
C VAL A 87 -21.60 0.75 -6.29
N SER A 88 -21.60 0.44 -7.59
CA SER A 88 -20.65 -0.36 -8.35
C SER A 88 -19.26 -0.44 -7.70
N PHE A 89 -19.07 -1.40 -6.80
CA PHE A 89 -17.75 -1.76 -6.30
C PHE A 89 -17.37 -3.05 -7.01
N PRO A 90 -16.41 -3.01 -7.96
CA PRO A 90 -15.99 -4.20 -8.66
C PRO A 90 -15.40 -5.18 -7.65
N SER A 91 -16.09 -6.31 -7.51
CA SER A 91 -15.66 -7.49 -6.78
C SER A 91 -14.52 -8.18 -7.53
N SER A 92 -13.35 -7.54 -7.57
CA SER A 92 -12.07 -8.14 -7.91
C SER A 92 -10.98 -7.16 -7.52
N SER A 93 -9.85 -7.66 -7.01
CA SER A 93 -8.65 -6.89 -6.63
C SER A 93 -8.59 -6.26 -5.23
N SER A 94 -8.74 -7.07 -4.18
CA SER A 94 -8.18 -6.72 -2.85
C SER A 94 -6.66 -6.45 -2.90
N PHE A 95 -5.97 -6.97 -3.92
CA PHE A 95 -4.55 -6.77 -4.20
C PHE A 95 -4.19 -5.30 -4.53
N MET A 96 -5.03 -4.61 -5.29
CA MET A 96 -4.75 -3.22 -5.69
C MET A 96 -4.83 -2.24 -4.51
N ARG A 97 -5.60 -2.54 -3.45
CA ARG A 97 -5.84 -1.59 -2.35
C ARG A 97 -4.58 -1.07 -1.65
N GLN A 98 -3.56 -1.91 -1.40
CA GLN A 98 -2.37 -1.46 -0.66
C GLN A 98 -1.45 -0.61 -1.52
N VAL A 99 -1.15 -1.05 -2.74
CA VAL A 99 -0.37 -0.30 -3.72
C VAL A 99 -1.08 1.02 -4.05
N ASP A 100 -2.40 0.98 -4.29
CA ASP A 100 -3.24 2.15 -4.52
C ASP A 100 -3.22 3.11 -3.33
N TYR A 101 -3.27 2.60 -2.10
CA TYR A 101 -3.20 3.41 -0.90
C TYR A 101 -1.88 4.17 -0.81
N PHE A 102 -0.74 3.49 -1.02
CA PHE A 102 0.57 4.13 -1.01
C PHE A 102 0.71 5.16 -2.13
N ASN A 103 0.25 4.82 -3.34
CA ASN A 103 0.26 5.72 -4.49
C ASN A 103 -0.57 6.99 -4.20
N LYS A 104 -1.79 6.84 -3.67
CA LYS A 104 -2.64 7.98 -3.27
C LYS A 104 -2.00 8.79 -2.16
N ARG A 105 -1.40 8.14 -1.15
CA ARG A 105 -0.75 8.82 -0.03
C ARG A 105 0.43 9.67 -0.48
N ARG A 106 1.26 9.18 -1.39
CA ARG A 106 2.36 9.94 -2.00
C ARG A 106 1.86 11.21 -2.69
N VAL A 107 0.81 11.11 -3.51
CA VAL A 107 0.22 12.27 -4.19
C VAL A 107 -0.36 13.29 -3.21
N LEU A 108 -1.00 12.83 -2.14
CA LEU A 108 -1.52 13.71 -1.09
C LEU A 108 -0.40 14.44 -0.35
N GLN A 109 0.69 13.74 -0.02
CA GLN A 109 1.86 14.35 0.61
C GLN A 109 2.49 15.41 -0.29
N LEU A 110 2.73 15.11 -1.56
CA LEU A 110 3.27 16.08 -2.52
C LEU A 110 2.39 17.33 -2.64
N ARG A 111 1.06 17.17 -2.60
CA ARG A 111 0.12 18.28 -2.63
C ARG A 111 0.17 19.11 -1.34
N GLN A 112 0.26 18.47 -0.18
CA GLN A 112 0.40 19.15 1.11
C GLN A 112 1.70 19.97 1.15
N ASP A 113 2.82 19.36 0.78
CA ASP A 113 4.13 20.03 0.75
C ASP A 113 4.15 21.22 -0.21
N LEU A 114 3.43 21.14 -1.33
CA LEU A 114 3.32 22.23 -2.29
C LEU A 114 2.46 23.38 -1.75
N MET A 115 1.38 23.07 -1.03
CA MET A 115 0.55 24.09 -0.37
C MET A 115 1.32 24.78 0.75
N GLU A 116 2.06 24.01 1.57
CA GLU A 116 2.88 24.54 2.66
C GLU A 116 4.03 25.41 2.15
N ARG A 117 4.71 25.00 1.07
CA ARG A 117 5.75 25.81 0.43
C ARG A 117 5.22 27.15 -0.07
N ARG A 118 4.07 27.16 -0.76
CA ARG A 118 3.42 28.40 -1.23
C ARG A 118 3.03 29.31 -0.07
N ALA A 119 2.51 28.75 1.02
CA ALA A 119 2.17 29.52 2.22
C ALA A 119 3.43 30.14 2.87
N ALA A 120 4.53 29.38 2.95
CA ALA A 120 5.80 29.88 3.48
C ALA A 120 6.38 31.02 2.62
N GLU A 121 6.30 30.91 1.30
CA GLU A 121 6.71 31.97 0.36
C GLU A 121 5.87 33.26 0.55
N GLN A 122 4.55 33.15 0.75
CA GLN A 122 3.67 34.29 1.04
C GLN A 122 4.01 34.98 2.37
N VAL A 123 4.32 34.19 3.41
CA VAL A 123 4.76 34.73 4.71
C VAL A 123 6.14 35.37 4.61
N ALA A 124 7.05 34.82 3.79
CA ALA A 124 8.36 35.42 3.56
C ALA A 124 8.28 36.73 2.76
N ALA A 125 7.38 36.81 1.77
CA ALA A 125 7.19 38.01 0.96
C ALA A 125 6.47 39.17 1.68
N SER A 126 5.80 38.89 2.80
CA SER A 126 5.13 39.90 3.62
C SER A 126 5.99 40.47 4.76
N LYS A 127 7.24 40.00 4.88
CA LYS A 127 8.26 40.53 5.80
C LYS A 127 9.23 41.43 5.05
#